data_AF-A0A496P1B0-F1
#
_entry.id   AF-A0A496P1B0-F1
#
_cell.length_a   1.000
_cell.length_b   1.000
_cell.length_c   1.000
_cell.angle_alpha   90.00
_cell.angle_beta   90.00
_cell.angle_gamma   90.00
#
_symmetry.space_group_name_H-M   'P 1'
#
loop_
_entity.id
_entity.type
_entity.pdbx_description
1 polymer ?
#
loop_
_entity_poly.entity_id
_entity_poly.type
_entity_poly.pdbx_seq_one_letter_code
_entity_poly.pdbx_strand_id
1 'polypeptide(L)'
;MEELKNWIKENPLVFGGVLSLMSFVFGVCLVLGAVKDWDWLYEPDEHYQNNWTMGQISRYMGRDVARFIGFLGGLFFMGIGLYFMYQIYSDWK
;
A
#
# COMPACT_ATOMS: atom_id res chain seq x y z
N MET A 1 -16.98 13.16 -11.78
CA MET A 1 -16.48 11.86 -12.29
C MET A 1 -16.07 11.93 -13.75
N GLU A 2 -16.86 12.56 -14.63
CA GLU A 2 -16.51 12.80 -16.04
C GLU A 2 -15.17 13.55 -16.19
N GLU A 3 -15.01 14.65 -15.46
CA GLU A 3 -13.80 15.49 -15.49
C GLU A 3 -12.54 14.73 -15.07
N LEU A 4 -12.62 13.95 -13.98
CA LEU A 4 -11.51 13.11 -13.53
C LEU A 4 -11.13 12.07 -14.58
N LYS A 5 -12.12 11.42 -15.21
CA LYS A 5 -11.88 10.42 -16.25
C LYS A 5 -11.21 11.03 -17.47
N ASN A 6 -11.61 12.25 -17.86
CA ASN A 6 -10.99 12.97 -18.97
C ASN A 6 -9.56 13.38 -18.61
N TRP A 7 -9.34 13.89 -17.40
CA TRP A 7 -8.01 14.25 -16.93
C TRP A 7 -7.04 13.05 -16.91
N ILE A 8 -7.50 11.87 -16.44
CA ILE A 8 -6.68 10.64 -16.44
C ILE A 8 -6.28 10.23 -17.87
N LYS A 9 -7.20 10.37 -18.84
CA LYS A 9 -6.91 10.07 -20.25
C LYS A 9 -5.89 11.04 -20.85
N GLU A 10 -5.96 12.30 -20.46
CA GLU A 10 -5.03 13.35 -20.92
C GLU A 10 -3.65 13.23 -20.25
N ASN A 11 -3.59 12.74 -19.01
CA ASN A 11 -2.38 12.71 -18.18
C ASN A 11 -2.08 11.30 -17.62
N PRO A 12 -1.97 10.25 -18.47
CA PRO A 12 -1.84 8.87 -18.01
C PRO A 12 -0.52 8.63 -17.24
N LEU A 13 0.58 9.27 -17.65
CA LEU A 13 1.88 9.16 -16.98
C LEU A 13 1.86 9.79 -15.59
N VAL A 14 1.24 10.97 -15.43
CA VAL A 14 1.13 11.64 -14.12
C VAL A 14 0.27 10.82 -13.18
N PHE A 15 -0.87 10.33 -13.67
CA PHE A 15 -1.76 9.48 -12.88
C PHE A 15 -1.06 8.17 -12.45
N GLY A 16 -0.36 7.51 -13.38
CA GLY A 16 0.46 6.33 -13.08
C GLY A 16 1.55 6.62 -12.06
N GLY A 17 2.19 7.79 -12.15
CA GLY A 17 3.22 8.22 -11.21
C GLY A 17 2.69 8.40 -9.80
N VAL A 18 1.52 9.01 -9.66
CA VAL A 18 0.82 9.16 -8.37
C VAL A 18 0.47 7.79 -7.79
N LEU A 19 -0.13 6.89 -8.57
CA LEU A 19 -0.46 5.53 -8.10
C LEU A 19 0.76 4.74 -7.66
N SER A 20 1.86 4.88 -8.41
CA SER A 20 3.12 4.22 -8.13
C SER A 20 3.75 4.73 -6.82
N LEU A 21 3.78 6.05 -6.63
CA LEU A 21 4.25 6.67 -5.39
C LEU A 21 3.38 6.28 -4.19
N MET A 22 2.05 6.28 -4.34
CA MET A 22 1.12 5.85 -3.30
C MET A 22 1.38 4.40 -2.90
N SER A 23 1.60 3.51 -3.87
CA SER A 23 1.92 2.11 -3.62
C SER A 23 3.23 1.97 -2.84
N PHE A 24 4.26 2.72 -3.22
CA PHE A 24 5.53 2.72 -2.53
C PHE A 24 5.42 3.20 -1.08
N VAL A 25 4.77 4.35 -0.85
CA VAL A 25 4.55 4.92 0.49
C VAL A 25 3.73 3.98 1.35
N PHE A 26 2.69 3.36 0.79
CA PHE A 26 1.91 2.35 1.48
C PHE A 26 2.79 1.16 1.91
N GLY A 27 3.65 0.68 1.02
CA GLY A 27 4.60 -0.38 1.35
C GLY A 27 5.57 0.00 2.47
N VAL A 28 6.09 1.23 2.46
CA VAL A 28 6.94 1.77 3.54
C VAL A 28 6.19 1.80 4.86
N CYS A 29 4.93 2.27 4.88
CA CYS A 29 4.11 2.30 6.09
C CYS A 29 3.87 0.90 6.66
N LEU A 30 3.64 -0.12 5.82
CA LEU A 30 3.49 -1.50 6.26
C LEU A 30 4.78 -2.03 6.88
N VAL A 31 5.94 -1.82 6.24
CA VAL A 31 7.24 -2.26 6.79
C VAL A 31 7.54 -1.56 8.11
N LEU A 32 7.41 -0.23 8.15
CA LEU A 32 7.69 0.55 9.36
C LEU A 32 6.74 0.20 10.50
N GLY A 33 5.45 0.03 10.20
CA GLY A 33 4.47 -0.38 11.20
C GLY A 33 4.75 -1.78 11.74
N ALA A 34 5.19 -2.72 10.89
CA ALA A 34 5.53 -4.06 11.33
C ALA A 34 6.77 -4.06 12.23
N VAL A 35 7.80 -3.28 11.89
CA VAL A 35 9.04 -3.17 12.68
C VAL A 35 8.83 -2.42 13.98
N LYS A 36 8.13 -1.29 13.94
CA LYS A 36 7.87 -0.43 15.11
C LYS A 36 6.66 -0.85 15.94
N ASP A 37 5.95 -1.88 15.51
CA ASP A 37 4.77 -2.42 16.17
C ASP A 37 3.66 -1.38 16.36
N TRP A 38 3.26 -0.72 15.28
CA TRP A 38 2.22 0.32 15.32
C TRP A 38 0.84 -0.25 15.68
N ASP A 39 0.31 0.14 16.84
CA ASP A 39 -1.02 -0.27 17.31
C ASP A 39 -2.11 0.12 16.30
N TRP A 40 -2.13 1.35 15.81
CA TRP A 40 -3.16 1.80 14.86
C TRP A 40 -3.25 0.98 13.56
N LEU A 41 -2.21 0.21 13.23
CA LEU A 41 -2.16 -0.63 12.03
C LEU A 41 -2.31 -2.12 12.33
N TYR A 42 -1.74 -2.62 13.45
CA TYR A 42 -1.68 -4.05 13.78
C TYR A 42 -2.46 -4.45 15.04
N GLU A 43 -3.11 -3.51 15.73
CA GLU A 43 -4.01 -3.83 16.83
C GLU A 43 -5.19 -4.67 16.29
N PRO A 44 -5.58 -5.75 16.98
CA PRO A 44 -6.74 -6.53 16.58
C PRO A 44 -8.00 -5.68 16.55
N ASP A 45 -8.73 -5.71 15.45
CA ASP A 45 -10.01 -4.97 15.35
C ASP A 45 -11.01 -5.51 16.38
N GLU A 46 -11.79 -4.63 17.03
CA GLU A 46 -12.80 -5.03 18.02
C GLU A 46 -14.00 -5.78 17.42
N HIS A 47 -14.30 -5.52 16.14
CA HIS A 47 -15.43 -6.10 15.42
C HIS A 47 -14.99 -6.75 14.12
N TYR A 48 -15.62 -7.87 13.75
CA TYR A 48 -15.47 -8.47 12.43
C TYR A 48 -16.24 -7.61 11.42
N GLN A 49 -15.63 -6.52 10.95
CA GLN A 49 -16.14 -5.77 9.82
C GLN A 49 -15.52 -6.30 8.53
N ASN A 50 -16.23 -6.13 7.41
CA ASN A 50 -15.83 -6.57 6.06
C ASN A 50 -14.63 -5.80 5.48
N ASN A 51 -13.82 -5.17 6.33
CA ASN A 51 -12.69 -4.35 5.93
C ASN A 51 -11.45 -5.25 5.84
N TRP A 52 -10.76 -5.20 4.70
CA TRP A 52 -9.52 -5.94 4.47
C TRP A 52 -8.33 -5.23 5.14
N THR A 53 -8.37 -5.12 6.47
CA THR A 53 -7.38 -4.42 7.30
C THR A 53 -6.39 -5.39 7.94
N MET A 54 -5.21 -4.88 8.30
CA MET A 54 -4.22 -5.64 9.07
C MET A 54 -4.75 -5.99 10.48
N GLY A 55 -5.68 -5.21 11.04
CA GLY A 55 -6.35 -5.50 12.30
C GLY A 55 -7.23 -6.76 12.28
N GLN A 56 -7.90 -7.07 11.16
CA GLN A 56 -8.61 -8.35 11.01
C GLN A 56 -7.65 -9.54 10.97
N ILE A 57 -6.52 -9.39 10.26
CA ILE A 57 -5.48 -10.42 10.20
C ILE A 57 -4.89 -10.65 11.60
N SER A 58 -4.68 -9.56 12.36
CA SER A 58 -4.18 -9.59 13.73
C SER A 58 -5.16 -10.29 14.68
N ARG A 59 -6.47 -10.04 14.52
CA ARG A 59 -7.52 -10.73 15.28
C ARG A 59 -7.60 -12.22 14.96
N TYR A 60 -7.51 -12.60 13.68
CA TYR A 60 -7.70 -13.98 13.23
C TYR A 60 -6.45 -14.85 13.46
N MET A 61 -5.26 -14.32 13.18
CA MET A 61 -3.99 -15.07 13.20
C MET A 61 -3.01 -14.63 14.29
N GLY A 62 -3.33 -13.58 15.05
CA GLY A 62 -2.44 -12.96 16.01
C GLY A 62 -1.61 -11.82 15.41
N ARG A 63 -1.23 -10.89 16.28
CA ARG A 63 -0.50 -9.67 15.92
C ARG A 63 0.84 -9.95 15.26
N ASP A 64 1.58 -10.95 15.73
CA ASP A 64 2.90 -11.29 15.16
C ASP A 64 2.78 -11.80 13.72
N VAL A 65 1.77 -12.60 13.43
CA VAL A 65 1.50 -13.10 12.07
C VAL A 65 1.04 -11.94 11.18
N ALA A 66 0.19 -11.05 11.67
CA ALA A 66 -0.23 -9.86 10.93
C ALA A 66 0.95 -8.95 10.59
N ARG A 67 1.88 -8.74 11.52
CA ARG A 67 3.11 -7.98 11.28
C ARG A 67 4.00 -8.65 10.26
N PHE A 68 4.16 -9.97 10.31
CA PHE A 68 4.94 -10.70 9.32
C PHE A 68 4.33 -10.58 7.91
N ILE A 69 3.01 -10.74 7.79
CA ILE A 69 2.28 -10.53 6.54
C ILE A 69 2.41 -9.10 6.05
N GLY A 70 2.25 -8.13 6.95
CA GLY A 70 2.40 -6.71 6.67
C GLY A 70 3.81 -6.37 6.20
N PHE A 71 4.84 -6.94 6.80
CA PHE A 71 6.23 -6.76 6.37
C PHE A 71 6.46 -7.28 4.95
N LEU A 72 6.03 -8.52 4.66
CA LEU A 72 6.17 -9.10 3.32
C LEU A 72 5.35 -8.35 2.27
N GLY A 73 4.10 -7.99 2.60
CA GLY A 73 3.24 -7.16 1.76
C GLY A 73 3.85 -5.78 1.51
N GLY A 74 4.47 -5.19 2.53
CA GLY A 74 5.16 -3.91 2.43
C GLY A 74 6.32 -3.95 1.45
N LEU A 75 7.19 -4.96 1.54
CA LEU A 75 8.28 -5.17 0.58
C LEU A 75 7.77 -5.36 -0.85
N PHE A 76 6.67 -6.10 -1.02
CA PHE A 76 6.03 -6.30 -2.32
C PHE A 76 5.52 -4.98 -2.93
N PHE A 77 4.78 -4.18 -2.16
CA PHE A 77 4.28 -2.87 -2.61
C PHE A 77 5.40 -1.86 -2.88
N MET A 78 6.46 -1.88 -2.06
CA MET A 78 7.66 -1.08 -2.33
C MET A 78 8.33 -1.48 -3.65
N GLY A 79 8.49 -2.79 -3.89
CA GLY A 79 9.08 -3.30 -5.13
C GLY A 79 8.28 -2.91 -6.37
N ILE A 80 6.96 -3.08 -6.33
CA ILE A 80 6.06 -2.70 -7.43
C ILE A 80 6.06 -1.19 -7.66
N GLY A 81 5.99 -0.38 -6.60
CA GLY A 81 6.05 1.07 -6.71
C GLY A 81 7.38 1.54 -7.32
N LEU A 82 8.51 0.99 -6.88
CA LEU A 82 9.80 1.32 -7.49
C LEU A 82 9.88 0.91 -8.96
N TYR A 83 9.38 -0.28 -9.29
CA TYR A 83 9.34 -0.77 -10.67
C TYR A 83 8.52 0.15 -11.57
N PHE A 84 7.31 0.52 -11.17
CA PHE A 84 6.46 1.41 -11.97
C PHE A 84 7.01 2.84 -12.03
N MET A 85 7.59 3.36 -10.95
CA MET A 85 8.30 4.65 -10.98
C MET A 85 9.44 4.63 -12.01
N TYR A 86 10.21 3.55 -12.05
CA TYR A 86 11.29 3.40 -13.03
C TYR A 86 10.78 3.37 -14.47
N GLN A 87 9.73 2.59 -14.76
CA GLN A 87 9.13 2.52 -16.10
C GLN A 87 8.61 3.90 -16.56
N ILE A 88 7.93 4.63 -15.67
CA ILE A 88 7.43 5.98 -15.97
C ILE A 88 8.59 6.95 -16.22
N TYR A 89 9.66 6.86 -15.41
CA TYR A 89 10.85 7.67 -15.60
C TYR A 89 11.55 7.37 -16.93
N SER A 90 11.64 6.09 -17.33
CA SER A 90 12.22 5.72 -18.63
C SER A 90 11.37 6.16 -19.81
N ASP A 91 10.05 6.11 -19.70
CA ASP A 91 9.12 6.55 -20.75
C ASP A 91 9.03 8.07 -20.88
N TRP A 92 9.35 8.81 -19.81
CA TRP A 92 9.36 10.27 -19.81
C TRP A 92 10.58 10.85 -20.56
N LYS A 93 11.69 10.11 -20.61
CA LYS A 93 12.97 10.57 -21.19
C LYS A 93 12.98 10.42 -22.72
#